data_AF-A0A1F9DL76-F1
#
_entry.id   AF-A0A1F9DL76-F1
#
_cell.length_a   1.000
_cell.length_b   1.000
_cell.length_c   1.000
_cell.angle_alpha   90.00
_cell.angle_beta   90.00
_cell.angle_gamma   90.00
#
_symmetry.space_group_name_H-M   'P 1'
#
loop_
_entity.id
_entity.type
_entity.pdbx_description
1 polymer ?
#
loop_
_entity_poly.entity_id
_entity_poly.type
_entity_poly.pdbx_seq_one_letter_code
_entity_poly.pdbx_strand_id
1 'polypeptide(L)'
;MDKTREKMKKMLEEKEVSAILALRRNNGHPIPFLFTKAEDLKEWATEEANRYPLTKILIKIAKKHPNEIIGIVVRGCEERSLVELLKNFQLRQGKVKAIGIACSQELANRCRCSLPFPSQVEEGELAKPVEDFSDLEEIEKLPEEERFQYWMRQFGKCIKCYGCRNICPACFCPTCTLEDANLIKPGGMPPEIPIFHLHKAYHMADRCIDCGLCEEACPMGIPVRRLYRKVKKSVKDLFGYIPGEKEEEKGPLEFLGDGSYELPGAGK
;
A
#
# COMPACT_ATOMS: atom_id res chain seq x y z
N MET A 1 -5.07 -8.20 22.66
CA MET A 1 -6.01 -7.90 21.54
C MET A 1 -7.47 -8.01 21.97
N ASP A 2 -7.77 -8.19 23.26
CA ASP A 2 -9.15 -8.38 23.71
C ASP A 2 -9.94 -7.08 23.72
N LYS A 3 -9.30 -5.94 24.05
CA LYS A 3 -9.93 -4.62 24.00
C LYS A 3 -10.35 -4.26 22.57
N THR A 4 -9.50 -4.52 21.58
CA THR A 4 -9.85 -4.32 20.17
C THR A 4 -11.00 -5.23 19.74
N ARG A 5 -10.99 -6.50 20.18
CA ARG A 5 -12.09 -7.44 19.89
C ARG A 5 -13.42 -6.96 20.49
N GLU A 6 -13.43 -6.49 21.73
CA GLU A 6 -14.64 -5.95 22.38
C GLU A 6 -15.15 -4.69 21.69
N LYS A 7 -14.26 -3.79 21.25
CA LYS A 7 -14.66 -2.65 20.41
C LYS A 7 -15.32 -3.11 19.11
N MET A 8 -14.73 -4.07 18.41
CA MET A 8 -15.29 -4.61 17.16
C MET A 8 -16.68 -5.25 17.38
N LYS A 9 -16.87 -5.98 18.49
CA LYS A 9 -18.17 -6.54 18.86
C LYS A 9 -19.21 -5.45 19.06
N LYS A 10 -18.88 -4.44 19.90
CA LYS A 10 -19.75 -3.30 20.17
C LYS A 10 -20.14 -2.57 18.87
N MET A 11 -19.18 -2.33 17.98
CA MET A 11 -19.45 -1.68 16.69
C MET A 11 -20.46 -2.47 15.82
N LEU A 12 -20.44 -3.81 15.87
CA LEU A 12 -21.40 -4.65 15.14
C LEU A 12 -22.77 -4.70 15.84
N GLU A 13 -22.79 -4.87 17.17
CA GLU A 13 -24.02 -4.98 17.97
C GLU A 13 -24.83 -3.69 17.99
N GLU A 14 -24.15 -2.54 18.10
CA GLU A 14 -24.75 -1.21 18.05
C GLU A 14 -25.03 -0.72 16.62
N LYS A 15 -24.71 -1.55 15.60
CA LYS A 15 -24.88 -1.24 14.17
C LYS A 15 -24.17 0.04 13.73
N GLU A 16 -23.08 0.38 14.41
CA GLU A 16 -22.17 1.46 14.02
C GLU A 16 -21.47 1.19 12.69
N VAL A 17 -21.28 -0.10 12.38
CA VAL A 17 -20.84 -0.64 11.09
C VAL A 17 -21.73 -1.85 10.77
N SER A 18 -21.99 -2.10 9.49
CA SER A 18 -22.74 -3.29 9.08
C SER A 18 -21.86 -4.53 8.95
N ALA A 19 -20.56 -4.34 8.77
CA ALA A 19 -19.58 -5.40 8.76
C ALA A 19 -18.18 -4.89 9.07
N ILE A 20 -17.27 -5.79 9.46
CA ILE A 20 -15.86 -5.49 9.69
C ILE A 20 -14.98 -6.36 8.79
N LEU A 21 -14.16 -5.76 7.94
CA LEU A 21 -13.15 -6.43 7.13
C LEU A 21 -11.86 -6.61 7.95
N ALA A 22 -11.50 -7.87 8.23
CA ALA A 22 -10.29 -8.23 8.95
C ALA A 22 -9.80 -9.62 8.52
N LEU A 23 -8.78 -10.16 9.20
CA LEU A 23 -8.34 -11.54 8.98
C LEU A 23 -9.07 -12.50 9.91
N ARG A 24 -9.44 -13.67 9.39
CA ARG A 24 -10.00 -14.78 10.17
C ARG A 24 -9.08 -15.99 10.09
N ARG A 25 -8.89 -16.69 11.20
CA ARG A 25 -8.19 -17.98 11.21
C ARG A 25 -9.12 -19.04 10.63
N ASN A 26 -8.70 -19.69 9.56
CA ASN A 26 -9.40 -20.79 8.92
C ASN A 26 -8.42 -21.95 8.71
N ASN A 27 -8.61 -23.07 9.41
CA ASN A 27 -7.73 -24.25 9.35
C ASN A 27 -6.23 -23.89 9.46
N GLY A 28 -5.85 -23.04 10.43
CA GLY A 28 -4.47 -22.60 10.62
C GLY A 28 -4.04 -21.40 9.76
N HIS A 29 -4.74 -21.11 8.67
CA HIS A 29 -4.38 -20.03 7.75
C HIS A 29 -5.21 -18.76 7.98
N PRO A 30 -4.60 -17.57 7.98
CA PRO A 30 -5.35 -16.32 7.99
C PRO A 30 -5.88 -16.02 6.59
N ILE A 31 -7.16 -15.68 6.51
CA ILE A 31 -7.82 -15.25 5.26
C ILE A 31 -8.56 -13.94 5.49
N PRO A 32 -8.62 -13.04 4.48
CA PRO A 32 -9.53 -11.91 4.51
C PRO A 32 -10.97 -12.38 4.71
N PHE A 33 -11.67 -11.76 5.65
CA PHE A 33 -13.03 -12.12 6.01
C PHE A 33 -13.83 -10.88 6.39
N LEU A 34 -15.12 -10.91 6.04
CA LEU A 34 -16.07 -9.85 6.36
C LEU A 34 -16.96 -10.33 7.51
N PHE A 35 -16.64 -9.90 8.73
CA PHE A 35 -17.39 -10.24 9.93
C PHE A 35 -18.68 -9.43 9.97
N THR A 36 -19.83 -10.11 9.95
CA THR A 36 -21.16 -9.48 10.09
C THR A 36 -21.83 -9.81 11.42
N LYS A 37 -21.27 -10.75 12.19
CA LYS A 37 -21.76 -11.14 13.50
C LYS A 37 -20.66 -11.03 14.55
N ALA A 38 -21.01 -10.51 15.73
CA ALA A 38 -20.07 -10.33 16.82
C ALA A 38 -19.51 -11.66 17.36
N GLU A 39 -20.30 -12.74 17.33
CA GLU A 39 -19.90 -14.08 17.76
C GLU A 39 -18.73 -14.67 16.95
N ASP A 40 -18.62 -14.29 15.67
CA ASP A 40 -17.58 -14.79 14.76
C ASP A 40 -16.20 -14.17 15.05
N LEU A 41 -16.15 -13.05 15.79
CA LEU A 41 -14.89 -12.35 16.14
C LEU A 41 -13.98 -13.16 17.07
N LYS A 42 -14.45 -14.29 17.62
CA LYS A 42 -13.60 -15.28 18.29
C LYS A 42 -12.54 -15.87 17.34
N GLU A 43 -12.83 -15.90 16.03
CA GLU A 43 -11.94 -16.42 14.98
C GLU A 43 -11.04 -15.32 14.37
N TRP A 44 -11.16 -14.08 14.83
CA TRP A 44 -10.33 -12.97 14.35
C TRP A 44 -8.84 -13.21 14.63
N ALA A 45 -8.01 -12.89 13.64
CA ALA A 45 -6.56 -13.07 13.68
C ALA A 45 -5.81 -11.77 13.34
N THR A 46 -4.61 -11.64 13.90
CA THR A 46 -3.71 -10.49 13.70
C THR A 46 -2.38 -10.90 13.05
N GLU A 47 -2.43 -11.88 12.14
CA GLU A 47 -1.23 -12.44 11.49
C GLU A 47 -0.34 -11.37 10.84
N GLU A 48 0.97 -11.53 10.98
CA GLU A 48 1.99 -10.63 10.43
C GLU A 48 2.90 -11.31 9.39
N ALA A 49 2.96 -12.65 9.39
CA ALA A 49 3.73 -13.40 8.41
C ALA A 49 3.15 -13.27 6.99
N ASN A 50 1.82 -13.32 6.86
CA ASN A 50 1.12 -13.30 5.58
C ASN A 50 0.20 -12.08 5.50
N ARG A 51 0.68 -11.01 4.86
CA ARG A 51 -0.06 -9.75 4.74
C ARG A 51 -0.98 -9.77 3.53
N TYR A 52 -2.19 -9.23 3.70
CA TYR A 52 -3.18 -9.09 2.62
C TYR A 52 -3.49 -7.62 2.35
N PRO A 53 -3.83 -7.24 1.09
CA PRO A 53 -4.20 -5.87 0.75
C PRO A 53 -5.67 -5.61 1.11
N LEU A 54 -6.00 -5.55 2.41
CA LEU A 54 -7.38 -5.40 2.89
C LEU A 54 -8.06 -4.15 2.32
N THR A 55 -7.34 -3.03 2.22
CA THR A 55 -7.86 -1.79 1.62
C THR A 55 -8.22 -1.96 0.13
N LYS A 56 -7.49 -2.79 -0.62
CA LYS A 56 -7.83 -3.12 -2.01
C LYS A 56 -9.11 -3.96 -2.10
N ILE A 57 -9.27 -4.92 -1.18
CA ILE A 57 -10.48 -5.73 -1.08
C ILE A 57 -11.67 -4.84 -0.72
N LEU A 58 -11.47 -3.88 0.20
CA LEU A 58 -12.48 -2.92 0.63
C LEU A 58 -13.06 -2.12 -0.54
N ILE A 59 -12.25 -1.66 -1.50
CA ILE A 59 -12.75 -0.95 -2.70
C ILE A 59 -13.84 -1.76 -3.41
N LYS A 60 -13.62 -3.07 -3.59
CA LYS A 60 -14.59 -3.95 -4.26
C LYS A 60 -15.88 -4.11 -3.44
N ILE A 61 -15.75 -4.22 -2.11
CA ILE A 61 -16.90 -4.34 -1.20
C ILE A 61 -17.69 -3.04 -1.19
N ALA A 62 -17.03 -1.90 -0.97
CA ALA A 62 -17.66 -0.58 -0.93
C ALA A 62 -18.37 -0.24 -2.25
N LYS A 63 -17.82 -0.63 -3.41
CA LYS A 63 -18.48 -0.45 -4.70
C LYS A 63 -19.78 -1.25 -4.82
N LYS A 64 -19.84 -2.46 -4.26
CA LYS A 64 -21.05 -3.31 -4.25
C LYS A 64 -22.07 -2.87 -3.20
N HIS A 65 -21.59 -2.29 -2.10
CA HIS A 65 -22.39 -1.89 -0.95
C HIS A 65 -22.19 -0.39 -0.62
N PRO A 66 -22.58 0.53 -1.52
CA PRO A 66 -22.20 1.95 -1.43
C PRO A 66 -22.87 2.72 -0.28
N ASN A 67 -23.91 2.16 0.32
CA ASN A 67 -24.66 2.78 1.43
C ASN A 67 -24.22 2.26 2.80
N GLU A 68 -23.52 1.12 2.83
CA GLU A 68 -23.08 0.47 4.05
C GLU A 68 -21.86 1.19 4.66
N ILE A 69 -21.78 1.18 5.99
CA ILE A 69 -20.59 1.64 6.72
C ILE A 69 -19.77 0.39 7.08
N ILE A 70 -18.59 0.28 6.52
CA ILE A 70 -17.72 -0.90 6.69
C ILE A 70 -16.58 -0.55 7.65
N GLY A 71 -16.46 -1.31 8.72
CA GLY A 71 -15.28 -1.31 9.57
C GLY A 71 -14.10 -2.02 8.90
N ILE A 72 -12.87 -1.60 9.14
CA ILE A 72 -11.68 -2.28 8.64
C ILE A 72 -10.56 -2.23 9.68
N VAL A 73 -9.94 -3.37 9.96
CA VAL A 73 -8.74 -3.41 10.82
C VAL A 73 -7.53 -2.92 10.01
N VAL A 74 -6.80 -1.95 10.54
CA VAL A 74 -5.69 -1.30 9.83
C VAL A 74 -4.44 -1.15 10.70
N ARG A 75 -3.28 -1.26 10.06
CA ARG A 75 -1.97 -0.85 10.56
C ARG A 75 -1.57 0.49 9.90
N GLY A 76 -0.39 1.02 10.23
CA GLY A 76 0.05 2.32 9.72
C GLY A 76 0.08 2.42 8.19
N CYS A 77 0.52 1.37 7.48
CA CYS A 77 0.52 1.39 6.01
C CYS A 77 -0.89 1.30 5.41
N GLU A 78 -1.82 0.62 6.07
CA GLU A 78 -3.21 0.52 5.62
C GLU A 78 -3.96 1.83 5.86
N GLU A 79 -3.68 2.56 6.95
CA GLU A 79 -4.20 3.91 7.16
C GLU A 79 -3.74 4.88 6.05
N ARG A 80 -2.43 4.91 5.73
CA ARG A 80 -1.92 5.67 4.58
C ARG A 80 -2.59 5.27 3.27
N SER A 81 -2.89 3.98 3.10
CA SER A 81 -3.65 3.51 1.96
C SER A 81 -5.09 3.99 1.97
N LEU A 82 -5.76 4.09 3.12
CA LEU A 82 -7.12 4.65 3.21
C LEU A 82 -7.12 6.13 2.83
N VAL A 83 -6.13 6.90 3.30
CA VAL A 83 -5.95 8.32 2.92
C VAL A 83 -5.86 8.45 1.40
N GLU A 84 -4.99 7.68 0.75
CA GLU A 84 -4.85 7.73 -0.72
C GLU A 84 -6.13 7.29 -1.46
N LEU A 85 -6.86 6.30 -0.93
CA LEU A 85 -8.10 5.83 -1.54
C LEU A 85 -9.26 6.82 -1.38
N LEU A 86 -9.36 7.52 -0.25
CA LEU A 86 -10.34 8.58 -0.03
C LEU A 86 -10.02 9.79 -0.92
N LYS A 87 -8.76 10.25 -0.92
CA LYS A 87 -8.24 11.32 -1.79
C LYS A 87 -8.56 11.08 -3.27
N ASN A 88 -8.41 9.84 -3.73
CA ASN A 88 -8.67 9.44 -5.12
C ASN A 88 -10.11 8.99 -5.38
N PHE A 89 -11.06 9.28 -4.49
CA PHE A 89 -12.49 8.94 -4.63
C PHE A 89 -12.80 7.44 -4.84
N GLN A 90 -11.88 6.56 -4.41
CA GLN A 90 -12.08 5.11 -4.46
C GLN A 90 -12.92 4.61 -3.27
N LEU A 91 -12.95 5.39 -2.19
CA LEU A 91 -13.80 5.20 -1.02
C LEU A 91 -14.57 6.50 -0.74
N ARG A 92 -15.74 6.39 -0.13
CA ARG A 92 -16.56 7.55 0.28
C ARG A 92 -16.27 7.92 1.72
N GLN A 93 -16.13 9.22 1.99
CA GLN A 93 -16.03 9.73 3.37
C GLN A 93 -17.22 9.26 4.21
N GLY A 94 -16.95 8.92 5.48
CA GLY A 94 -17.97 8.42 6.42
C GLY A 94 -18.50 7.00 6.15
N LYS A 95 -18.09 6.34 5.07
CA LYS A 95 -18.49 4.94 4.77
C LYS A 95 -17.47 3.89 5.22
N VAL A 96 -16.34 4.33 5.78
CA VAL A 96 -15.29 3.46 6.28
C VAL A 96 -14.92 3.88 7.70
N LYS A 97 -14.87 2.90 8.63
CA LYS A 97 -14.39 3.11 9.99
C LYS A 97 -13.11 2.29 10.22
N ALA A 98 -11.99 2.96 10.39
CA ALA A 98 -10.71 2.32 10.69
C ALA A 98 -10.68 1.83 12.15
N ILE A 99 -10.13 0.63 12.37
CA ILE A 99 -9.88 0.02 13.68
C ILE A 99 -8.38 -0.25 13.75
N GLY A 100 -7.66 0.62 14.45
CA GLY A 100 -6.20 0.63 14.39
C GLY A 100 -5.52 -0.37 15.31
N ILE A 101 -4.52 -1.08 14.78
CA ILE A 101 -3.62 -1.98 15.52
C ILE A 101 -2.15 -1.66 15.19
N ALA A 102 -1.26 -1.88 16.15
CA ALA A 102 0.18 -1.68 15.96
C ALA A 102 0.86 -2.91 15.33
N CYS A 103 1.86 -2.69 14.48
CA CYS A 103 2.83 -3.73 14.10
C CYS A 103 3.72 -4.11 15.26
N SER A 104 4.10 -5.38 15.33
CA SER A 104 5.22 -5.80 16.18
C SER A 104 6.53 -5.11 15.76
N GLN A 105 7.49 -5.07 16.69
CA GLN A 105 8.84 -4.58 16.36
C GLN A 105 9.52 -5.45 15.29
N GLU A 106 9.27 -6.76 15.30
CA GLU A 106 9.82 -7.67 14.29
C GLU A 106 9.33 -7.32 12.89
N LEU A 107 8.02 -7.10 12.73
CA LEU A 107 7.44 -6.67 11.46
C LEU A 107 7.94 -5.28 11.05
N ALA A 108 8.04 -4.33 11.99
CA ALA A 108 8.58 -2.99 11.72
C ALA A 108 10.03 -3.05 11.21
N ASN A 109 10.87 -3.88 11.82
CA ASN A 109 12.25 -4.13 11.39
C ASN A 109 12.29 -4.76 9.99
N ARG A 110 11.52 -5.85 9.77
CA ARG A 110 11.46 -6.56 8.48
C ARG A 110 11.02 -5.62 7.35
N CYS A 111 10.04 -4.76 7.61
CA CYS A 111 9.53 -3.81 6.63
C CYS A 111 10.38 -2.54 6.50
N ARG A 112 11.34 -2.25 7.39
CA ARG A 112 12.01 -0.93 7.47
C ARG A 112 10.96 0.19 7.47
N CYS A 113 10.01 0.10 8.41
CA CYS A 113 8.82 0.95 8.45
C CYS A 113 8.99 2.17 9.38
N SER A 114 8.88 3.38 8.84
CA SER A 114 8.92 4.63 9.63
C SER A 114 7.61 4.92 10.40
N LEU A 115 6.47 4.38 9.96
CA LEU A 115 5.17 4.50 10.64
C LEU A 115 4.55 3.09 10.84
N PRO A 116 4.97 2.35 11.88
CA PRO A 116 4.53 0.97 12.12
C PRO A 116 3.16 0.86 12.78
N PHE A 117 2.47 1.96 13.04
CA PHE A 117 1.12 2.00 13.60
C PHE A 117 0.32 3.17 13.00
N PRO A 118 -1.01 3.09 13.00
CA PRO A 118 -1.88 4.18 12.57
C PRO A 118 -1.98 5.30 13.62
N SER A 119 -2.57 6.44 13.25
CA SER A 119 -2.76 7.61 14.10
C SER A 119 -3.53 7.31 15.39
N GLN A 120 -4.46 6.34 15.35
CA GLN A 120 -5.19 5.85 16.51
C GLN A 120 -5.00 4.34 16.64
N VAL A 121 -4.47 3.91 17.78
CA VAL A 121 -4.25 2.49 18.10
C VAL A 121 -5.18 2.09 19.25
N GLU A 122 -5.96 1.03 19.04
CA GLU A 122 -6.89 0.55 20.06
C GLU A 122 -6.18 -0.17 21.20
N GLU A 123 -5.21 -1.01 20.83
CA GLU A 123 -4.48 -1.91 21.71
C GLU A 123 -3.17 -2.37 21.06
N GLY A 124 -2.18 -2.68 21.88
CA GLY A 124 -0.86 -3.18 21.45
C GLY A 124 0.27 -2.24 21.85
N GLU A 125 1.48 -2.79 21.97
CA GLU A 125 2.69 -1.99 22.15
C GLU A 125 3.06 -1.29 20.84
N LEU A 126 3.44 -0.02 20.94
CA LEU A 126 3.85 0.76 19.77
C LEU A 126 5.29 0.39 19.40
N ALA A 127 5.47 -0.26 18.25
CA ALA A 127 6.79 -0.50 17.70
C ALA A 127 7.52 0.81 17.39
N LYS A 128 8.83 0.81 17.60
CA LYS A 128 9.70 1.93 17.25
C LYS A 128 9.81 2.05 15.72
N PRO A 129 9.66 3.26 15.16
CA PRO A 129 9.98 3.55 13.76
C PRO A 129 11.36 3.04 13.33
N VAL A 130 11.41 2.45 12.14
CA VAL A 130 12.64 1.96 11.49
C VAL A 130 12.71 2.60 10.11
N GLU A 131 13.18 3.84 10.03
CA GLU A 131 13.46 4.45 8.73
C GLU A 131 14.89 4.09 8.31
N ASP A 132 15.03 3.26 7.28
CA ASP A 132 16.34 2.73 6.85
C ASP A 132 16.44 2.65 5.32
N PHE A 133 17.27 3.53 4.74
CA PHE A 133 17.55 3.63 3.30
C PHE A 133 18.90 3.02 2.89
N SER A 134 19.58 2.28 3.78
CA SER A 134 20.89 1.68 3.51
C SER A 134 20.91 0.84 2.22
N ASP A 135 19.84 0.07 1.96
CA ASP A 135 19.73 -0.79 0.77
C ASP A 135 19.63 -0.01 -0.55
N LEU A 136 19.18 1.24 -0.48
CA LEU A 136 19.13 2.16 -1.60
C LEU A 136 20.47 2.88 -1.77
N GLU A 137 21.04 3.37 -0.67
CA GLU A 137 22.33 4.07 -0.67
C GLU A 137 23.46 3.20 -1.20
N GLU A 138 23.47 1.91 -0.87
CA GLU A 138 24.43 0.93 -1.41
C GLU A 138 24.39 0.87 -2.95
N ILE A 139 23.18 0.85 -3.53
CA ILE A 139 23.01 0.79 -4.99
C ILE A 139 23.32 2.14 -5.65
N GLU A 140 23.02 3.25 -4.97
CA GLU A 140 23.28 4.60 -5.50
C GLU A 140 24.76 4.94 -5.57
N LYS A 141 25.58 4.36 -4.67
CA LYS A 141 27.04 4.50 -4.64
C LYS A 141 27.76 3.71 -5.75
N LEU A 142 27.08 2.77 -6.41
CA LEU A 142 27.67 2.03 -7.53
C LEU A 142 27.98 2.98 -8.71
N PRO A 143 29.06 2.74 -9.48
CA PRO A 143 29.29 3.40 -10.76
C PRO A 143 28.07 3.25 -11.68
N GLU A 144 27.85 4.23 -12.57
CA GLU A 144 26.65 4.31 -13.40
C GLU A 144 26.37 3.01 -14.17
N GLU A 145 27.39 2.45 -14.83
CA GLU A 145 27.28 1.20 -15.57
C GLU A 145 26.94 0.03 -14.65
N GLU A 146 27.61 -0.11 -13.51
CA GLU A 146 27.33 -1.19 -12.54
C GLU A 146 25.92 -1.10 -11.97
N ARG A 147 25.45 0.12 -11.70
CA ARG A 147 24.10 0.41 -11.22
C ARG A 147 23.05 0.08 -12.27
N PHE A 148 23.30 0.45 -13.54
CA PHE A 148 22.44 0.09 -14.66
C PHE A 148 22.34 -1.43 -14.80
N GLN A 149 23.49 -2.12 -14.82
CA GLN A 149 23.55 -3.58 -14.90
C GLN A 149 22.88 -4.26 -13.71
N TYR A 150 22.99 -3.70 -12.50
CA TYR A 150 22.25 -4.18 -11.33
C TYR A 150 20.74 -4.21 -11.60
N TRP A 151 20.17 -3.09 -12.05
CA TRP A 151 18.74 -3.00 -12.34
C TRP A 151 18.32 -3.89 -13.50
N MET A 152 19.10 -3.94 -14.58
CA MET A 152 18.81 -4.82 -15.71
C MET A 152 18.81 -6.29 -15.29
N ARG A 153 19.73 -6.72 -14.42
CA ARG A 153 19.73 -8.06 -13.83
C ARG A 153 18.50 -8.31 -12.95
N GLN A 154 18.06 -7.35 -12.14
CA GLN A 154 16.87 -7.52 -11.31
C GLN A 154 15.59 -7.62 -12.16
N PHE A 155 15.43 -6.72 -13.13
CA PHE A 155 14.26 -6.72 -14.01
C PHE A 155 14.26 -7.92 -14.97
N GLY A 156 15.44 -8.40 -15.37
CA GLY A 156 15.67 -9.63 -16.16
C GLY A 156 14.98 -10.87 -15.60
N LYS A 157 14.74 -10.93 -14.29
CA LYS A 157 14.06 -12.04 -13.61
C LYS A 157 12.54 -12.03 -13.83
N CYS A 158 11.97 -10.93 -14.33
CA CYS A 158 10.53 -10.75 -14.40
C CYS A 158 9.90 -11.76 -15.36
N ILE A 159 8.80 -12.38 -14.91
CA ILE A 159 7.95 -13.27 -15.73
C ILE A 159 6.61 -12.60 -16.10
N LYS A 160 6.47 -11.29 -15.85
CA LYS A 160 5.27 -10.48 -16.11
C LYS A 160 3.96 -11.09 -15.60
N CYS A 161 3.97 -11.73 -14.43
CA CYS A 161 2.77 -12.31 -13.79
C CYS A 161 1.81 -11.26 -13.20
N TYR A 162 2.16 -9.97 -13.26
CA TYR A 162 1.43 -8.84 -12.66
C TYR A 162 1.18 -8.91 -11.14
N GLY A 163 1.78 -9.86 -10.40
CA GLY A 163 1.60 -10.00 -8.95
C GLY A 163 1.86 -8.70 -8.20
N CYS A 164 2.96 -8.01 -8.53
CA CYS A 164 3.33 -6.74 -7.91
C CYS A 164 2.32 -5.59 -8.18
N ARG A 165 1.54 -5.65 -9.27
CA ARG A 165 0.45 -4.71 -9.59
C ARG A 165 -0.83 -5.15 -8.90
N ASN A 166 -1.17 -6.43 -9.01
CA ASN A 166 -2.45 -6.98 -8.54
C ASN A 166 -2.57 -6.93 -7.02
N ILE A 167 -1.46 -7.05 -6.29
CA ILE A 167 -1.43 -6.89 -4.83
C ILE A 167 -1.48 -5.42 -4.37
N CYS A 168 -1.08 -4.46 -5.22
CA CYS A 168 -0.90 -3.08 -4.80
C CYS A 168 -2.25 -2.39 -4.51
N PRO A 169 -2.45 -1.80 -3.32
CA PRO A 169 -3.70 -1.10 -2.99
C PRO A 169 -3.84 0.25 -3.72
N ALA A 170 -2.73 0.86 -4.15
CA ALA A 170 -2.74 2.09 -4.95
C ALA A 170 -2.99 1.84 -6.46
N CYS A 171 -3.14 0.57 -6.89
CA CYS A 171 -3.47 0.23 -8.27
C CYS A 171 -4.97 -0.09 -8.40
N PHE A 172 -5.78 0.94 -8.66
CA PHE A 172 -7.25 0.88 -8.74
C PHE A 172 -7.84 1.45 -10.05
N CYS A 173 -6.99 1.88 -11.00
CA CYS A 173 -7.46 2.43 -12.28
C CYS A 173 -8.37 1.45 -13.03
N PRO A 174 -9.49 1.91 -13.63
CA PRO A 174 -10.40 1.05 -14.38
C PRO A 174 -9.75 0.49 -15.65
N THR A 175 -8.89 1.31 -16.28
CA THR A 175 -8.07 0.95 -17.44
C THR A 175 -6.60 1.02 -17.04
N CYS A 176 -5.82 0.01 -17.37
CA CYS A 176 -4.42 -0.11 -16.95
C CYS A 176 -3.48 -0.02 -18.14
N THR A 177 -2.70 1.06 -18.24
CA THR A 177 -1.70 1.25 -19.31
C THR A 177 -0.60 0.18 -19.29
N LEU A 178 -0.36 -0.48 -18.15
CA LEU A 178 0.55 -1.63 -18.06
C LEU A 178 0.05 -2.86 -18.84
N GLU A 179 -1.20 -2.84 -19.31
CA GLU A 179 -1.85 -3.85 -20.15
C GLU A 179 -2.28 -3.27 -21.51
N ASP A 180 -1.85 -2.06 -21.86
CA ASP A 180 -2.11 -1.47 -23.17
C ASP A 180 -1.04 -1.90 -24.16
N ALA A 181 -1.42 -2.64 -25.21
CA ALA A 181 -0.47 -3.20 -26.18
C ALA A 181 0.35 -2.16 -26.97
N ASN A 182 -0.11 -0.91 -27.05
CA ASN A 182 0.63 0.16 -27.72
C ASN A 182 1.71 0.77 -26.82
N LEU A 183 1.57 0.64 -25.49
CA LEU A 183 2.50 1.20 -24.51
C LEU A 183 3.42 0.12 -23.93
N ILE A 184 2.81 -0.98 -23.51
CA ILE A 184 3.48 -2.12 -22.86
C ILE A 184 2.78 -3.40 -23.30
N LYS A 185 3.43 -4.19 -24.16
CA LYS A 185 2.87 -5.42 -24.74
C LYS A 185 2.40 -6.40 -23.66
N PRO A 186 1.10 -6.74 -23.54
CA PRO A 186 0.66 -7.74 -22.57
C PRO A 186 1.29 -9.10 -22.82
N GLY A 187 1.80 -9.74 -21.77
CA GLY A 187 2.45 -11.05 -21.87
C GLY A 187 3.77 -11.03 -22.64
N GLY A 188 4.13 -12.17 -23.22
CA GLY A 188 5.40 -12.39 -23.93
C GLY A 188 6.51 -12.92 -23.02
N MET A 189 7.33 -13.83 -23.57
CA MET A 189 8.54 -14.33 -22.94
C MET A 189 9.71 -14.13 -23.95
N PRO A 190 10.74 -13.33 -23.61
CA PRO A 190 10.89 -12.56 -22.36
C PRO A 190 9.93 -11.36 -22.29
N PRO A 191 9.58 -10.87 -21.09
CA PRO A 191 8.89 -9.60 -20.91
C PRO A 191 9.69 -8.41 -21.45
N GLU A 192 8.98 -7.36 -21.87
CA GLU A 192 9.60 -6.07 -22.21
C GLU A 192 10.16 -5.40 -20.96
N ILE A 193 11.47 -5.52 -20.82
CA ILE A 193 12.27 -4.93 -19.74
C ILE A 193 13.12 -3.82 -20.34
N PRO A 194 13.27 -2.66 -19.66
CA PRO A 194 12.75 -2.31 -18.33
C PRO A 194 11.39 -1.60 -18.36
N ILE A 195 10.76 -1.45 -19.53
CA ILE A 195 9.64 -0.51 -19.73
C ILE A 195 8.48 -0.72 -18.75
N PHE A 196 8.08 -1.98 -18.48
CA PHE A 196 7.03 -2.27 -17.49
C PHE A 196 7.36 -1.74 -16.10
N HIS A 197 8.60 -1.93 -15.65
CA HIS A 197 9.04 -1.53 -14.33
C HIS A 197 9.16 -0.01 -14.20
N LEU A 198 9.70 0.66 -15.22
CA LEU A 198 9.84 2.12 -15.25
C LEU A 198 8.49 2.83 -15.35
N HIS A 199 7.60 2.36 -16.21
CA HIS A 199 6.26 2.92 -16.35
C HIS A 199 5.46 2.77 -15.06
N LYS A 200 5.55 1.61 -14.41
CA LYS A 200 4.93 1.42 -13.10
C LYS A 200 5.59 2.27 -12.02
N ALA A 201 6.90 2.47 -12.05
CA ALA A 201 7.59 3.35 -11.09
C ALA A 201 7.12 4.80 -11.22
N TYR A 202 6.94 5.29 -12.46
CA TYR A 202 6.34 6.59 -12.73
C TYR A 202 4.93 6.71 -12.13
N HIS A 203 4.04 5.73 -12.37
CA HIS A 203 2.70 5.72 -11.76
C HIS A 203 2.68 5.72 -10.23
N MET A 204 3.75 5.23 -9.60
CA MET A 204 3.84 5.09 -8.15
C MET A 204 4.53 6.29 -7.50
N ALA A 205 5.01 7.25 -8.30
CA ALA A 205 5.80 8.38 -7.82
C ALA A 205 5.08 9.17 -6.72
N ASP A 206 3.80 9.48 -6.90
CA ASP A 206 2.96 10.23 -5.97
C ASP A 206 1.85 9.38 -5.30
N ARG A 207 1.86 8.06 -5.49
CA ARG A 207 0.84 7.14 -4.93
C ARG A 207 1.41 6.05 -4.02
N CYS A 208 2.73 5.83 -4.02
CA CYS A 208 3.34 4.76 -3.25
C CYS A 208 3.30 5.04 -1.73
N ILE A 209 2.43 4.33 -1.02
CA ILE A 209 2.34 4.34 0.45
C ILE A 209 3.42 3.51 1.17
N ASP A 210 4.34 2.92 0.39
CA ASP A 210 5.50 2.16 0.84
C ASP A 210 5.17 0.95 1.76
N CYS A 211 4.14 0.16 1.40
CA CYS A 211 3.77 -1.03 2.19
C CYS A 211 4.66 -2.26 1.92
N GLY A 212 5.34 -2.33 0.78
CA GLY A 212 6.16 -3.49 0.40
C GLY A 212 5.44 -4.72 -0.14
N LEU A 213 4.10 -4.74 -0.17
CA LEU A 213 3.32 -5.88 -0.67
C LEU A 213 3.71 -6.28 -2.10
N CYS A 214 4.12 -5.32 -2.93
CA CYS A 214 4.53 -5.57 -4.31
C CYS A 214 5.79 -6.44 -4.43
N GLU A 215 6.69 -6.36 -3.45
CA GLU A 215 7.91 -7.16 -3.37
C GLU A 215 7.64 -8.52 -2.74
N GLU A 216 6.84 -8.57 -1.66
CA GLU A 216 6.38 -9.82 -1.04
C GLU A 216 5.60 -10.71 -2.01
N ALA A 217 4.81 -10.12 -2.91
CA ALA A 217 4.05 -10.87 -3.92
C ALA A 217 4.88 -11.31 -5.13
N CYS A 218 6.18 -10.97 -5.21
CA CYS A 218 6.99 -11.29 -6.38
C CYS A 218 7.58 -12.71 -6.27
N PRO A 219 7.16 -13.68 -7.11
CA PRO A 219 7.72 -15.04 -7.05
C PRO A 219 9.19 -15.10 -7.50
N MET A 220 9.69 -14.04 -8.15
CA MET A 220 11.05 -13.95 -8.68
C MET A 220 12.00 -13.13 -7.78
N GLY A 221 11.52 -12.70 -6.59
CA GLY A 221 12.34 -11.96 -5.63
C GLY A 221 12.91 -10.64 -6.17
N ILE A 222 12.17 -9.95 -7.05
CA ILE A 222 12.61 -8.66 -7.60
C ILE A 222 12.37 -7.57 -6.55
N PRO A 223 13.38 -6.74 -6.21
CA PRO A 223 13.27 -5.70 -5.20
C PRO A 223 12.49 -4.47 -5.72
N VAL A 224 11.23 -4.68 -6.13
CA VAL A 224 10.40 -3.63 -6.73
C VAL A 224 10.08 -2.51 -5.75
N ARG A 225 10.00 -2.81 -4.44
CA ARG A 225 9.76 -1.77 -3.42
C ARG A 225 10.94 -0.83 -3.35
N ARG A 226 12.18 -1.32 -3.49
CA ARG A 226 13.39 -0.50 -3.54
C ARG A 226 13.26 0.62 -4.58
N LEU A 227 12.88 0.26 -5.82
CA LEU A 227 12.66 1.25 -6.89
C LEU A 227 11.61 2.30 -6.49
N TYR A 228 10.47 1.87 -5.96
CA TYR A 228 9.40 2.80 -5.59
C TYR A 228 9.77 3.70 -4.39
N ARG A 229 10.57 3.20 -3.44
CA ARG A 229 11.12 4.02 -2.36
C ARG A 229 12.05 5.11 -2.89
N LYS A 230 12.88 4.82 -3.89
CA LYS A 230 13.70 5.85 -4.55
C LYS A 230 12.85 6.92 -5.23
N VAL A 231 11.86 6.51 -6.03
CA VAL A 231 10.99 7.48 -6.72
C VAL A 231 10.21 8.31 -5.71
N LYS A 232 9.62 7.68 -4.68
CA LYS A 232 8.95 8.39 -3.58
C LYS A 232 9.87 9.37 -2.87
N LYS A 233 11.12 8.98 -2.57
CA LYS A 233 12.11 9.87 -1.96
C LYS A 233 12.39 11.08 -2.86
N SER A 234 12.55 10.85 -4.16
CA SER A 234 12.78 11.93 -5.14
C SER A 234 11.60 12.90 -5.20
N VAL A 235 10.36 12.40 -5.14
CA VAL A 235 9.15 13.23 -5.08
C VAL A 235 9.07 14.02 -3.77
N LYS A 236 9.40 13.40 -2.64
CA LYS A 236 9.48 14.10 -1.35
C LYS A 236 10.54 15.20 -1.38
N ASP A 237 11.73 14.91 -1.90
CA ASP A 237 12.84 15.87 -1.96
C ASP A 237 12.52 17.06 -2.88
N LEU A 238 11.81 16.84 -4.00
CA LEU A 238 11.48 17.87 -5.00
C LEU A 238 10.21 18.67 -4.67
N PHE A 239 9.20 18.03 -4.09
CA PHE A 239 7.86 18.60 -3.93
C PHE A 239 7.42 18.72 -2.46
N GLY A 240 8.18 18.15 -1.52
CA GLY A 240 7.74 18.02 -0.12
C GLY A 240 6.60 17.04 0.09
N TYR A 241 6.16 16.33 -0.95
CA TYR A 241 4.95 15.52 -0.93
C TYR A 241 5.20 14.09 -0.45
N ILE A 242 4.35 13.60 0.46
CA ILE A 242 4.37 12.23 0.99
C ILE A 242 3.00 11.56 0.75
N PRO A 243 2.92 10.52 -0.10
CA PRO A 243 1.68 9.77 -0.30
C PRO A 243 1.14 9.17 0.99
N GLY A 244 -0.15 9.40 1.24
CA GLY A 244 -0.91 8.88 2.37
C GLY A 244 -0.75 9.67 3.68
N GLU A 245 -0.13 10.85 3.66
CA GLU A 245 0.03 11.69 4.86
C GLU A 245 -1.18 12.59 5.13
N LYS A 246 -1.67 13.31 4.11
CA LYS A 246 -2.85 14.19 4.20
C LYS A 246 -3.84 13.87 3.11
N GLU A 247 -5.13 13.89 3.43
CA GLU A 247 -6.22 13.59 2.48
C GLU A 247 -6.44 14.75 1.51
N GLU A 248 -6.32 15.98 2.00
CA GLU A 248 -6.60 17.22 1.25
C GLU A 248 -5.47 17.61 0.29
N GLU A 249 -4.26 17.10 0.51
CA GLU A 249 -3.07 17.39 -0.30
C GLU A 249 -3.04 16.49 -1.55
N LYS A 250 -3.27 17.08 -2.73
CA LYS A 250 -3.23 16.37 -4.02
C LYS A 250 -1.81 15.99 -4.43
N GLY A 251 -1.69 14.89 -5.17
CA GLY A 251 -0.41 14.45 -5.72
C GLY A 251 0.18 15.46 -6.71
N PRO A 252 1.50 15.71 -6.69
CA PRO A 252 2.16 16.67 -7.58
C PRO A 252 2.02 16.32 -9.06
N LEU A 253 1.68 15.08 -9.42
CA LEU A 253 1.48 14.66 -10.82
C LEU A 253 0.01 14.70 -11.25
N GLU A 254 -0.91 15.07 -10.36
CA GLU A 254 -2.34 15.22 -10.66
C GLU A 254 -2.70 16.65 -11.08
N PHE A 255 -1.76 17.59 -10.96
CA PHE A 255 -1.92 18.94 -11.46
C PHE A 255 -1.78 18.96 -12.97
N LEU A 256 -2.92 19.00 -13.67
CA LEU A 256 -2.99 19.64 -14.97
C LEU A 256 -3.06 21.15 -14.72
N GLY A 257 -1.93 21.74 -14.30
CA GLY A 257 -1.83 23.19 -14.09
C GLY A 257 -1.88 23.94 -15.42
N ASP A 258 -2.15 25.24 -15.35
CA ASP A 258 -1.89 26.22 -16.42
C ASP A 258 -0.39 26.49 -16.64
N GLY A 259 0.48 25.80 -15.90
CA GLY A 259 1.93 25.98 -15.89
C GLY A 259 2.46 26.70 -14.64
N SER A 260 1.61 27.12 -13.69
CA SER A 260 2.02 27.95 -12.55
C SER A 260 2.52 27.21 -11.29
N TYR A 261 2.79 25.89 -11.35
CA TYR A 261 3.25 25.16 -10.17
C TYR A 261 4.70 25.53 -9.85
N GLU A 262 4.91 26.37 -8.85
CA GLU A 262 6.24 26.70 -8.33
C GLU A 262 6.74 25.56 -7.43
N LEU A 263 7.91 25.01 -7.76
CA LEU A 263 8.56 23.97 -6.97
C LEU A 263 8.88 24.49 -5.56
N PRO A 264 8.36 23.86 -4.49
CA PRO A 264 8.72 24.23 -3.13
C PRO A 264 10.24 24.06 -2.93
N GLY A 265 10.93 25.14 -2.60
CA GLY A 265 12.39 25.11 -2.37
C GLY A 265 13.25 25.33 -3.61
N ALA A 266 12.67 25.60 -4.79
CA ALA A 266 13.38 26.26 -5.87
C ALA A 266 13.57 27.74 -5.51
N GLY A 267 14.49 27.99 -4.57
CA GLY A 267 14.98 29.33 -4.29
C GLY A 267 15.53 29.96 -5.58
N LYS A 268 15.30 31.25 -5.73
CA LYS A 268 16.19 32.12 -6.51
C LYS A 268 17.62 32.02 -5.99
#